data_AF-A0A8T4YES8-F1
#
_entry.id   AF-A0A8T4YES8-F1
#
_cell.length_a   1.000
_cell.length_b   1.000
_cell.length_c   1.000
_cell.angle_alpha   90.00
_cell.angle_beta   90.00
_cell.angle_gamma   90.00
#
_symmetry.space_group_name_H-M   'P 1'
#
loop_
_entity.id
_entity.type
_entity.pdbx_description
1 polymer ?
#
loop_
_entity_poly.entity_id
_entity_poly.type
_entity_poly.pdbx_seq_one_letter_code
_entity_poly.pdbx_strand_id
1 'polypeptide(L)'
;MHVKILIPGLAILIIGASLLAYGFIWKNNLAGLIEAEGWNTTWYRVIDSYGTWGEVIGSSTLPATFGRTTIIYEDWSEEFGFRAIMDIYLEKDETVVFQTGSDDGIMLYVDGELVVNSWVLRGYTLDPPVKVNLSAGTHTLELWYYEWHGANEASFDMHVDDQWDMASTMQTAGGGILFIGAIVSIIGLILKPKVR
;
A
#
# COMPACT_ATOMS: atom_id res chain seq x y z
N MET A 1 -45.94 -6.27 -14.84
CA MET A 1 -44.61 -6.82 -15.22
C MET A 1 -43.42 -5.93 -14.82
N HIS A 2 -43.60 -4.62 -14.54
CA HIS A 2 -42.54 -3.67 -14.11
C HIS A 2 -41.61 -4.17 -12.98
N VAL A 3 -42.14 -4.94 -12.04
CA VAL A 3 -41.43 -5.43 -10.87
C VAL A 3 -40.38 -6.51 -11.19
N LYS A 4 -40.48 -7.18 -12.36
CA LYS A 4 -39.70 -8.41 -12.65
C LYS A 4 -38.19 -8.18 -12.86
N ILE A 5 -37.76 -6.97 -13.22
CA ILE A 5 -36.33 -6.66 -13.50
C ILE A 5 -35.73 -5.75 -12.41
N LEU A 6 -36.56 -4.93 -11.76
CA LEU A 6 -36.13 -4.11 -10.62
C LEU A 6 -35.71 -4.96 -9.42
N ILE A 7 -36.47 -6.02 -9.08
CA ILE A 7 -36.13 -6.92 -7.96
C ILE A 7 -34.76 -7.59 -8.16
N PRO A 8 -34.47 -8.20 -9.32
CA PRO A 8 -33.13 -8.69 -9.62
C PRO A 8 -32.04 -7.62 -9.51
N GLY A 9 -32.28 -6.39 -10.01
CA GLY A 9 -31.34 -5.28 -9.89
C GLY A 9 -31.02 -4.90 -8.44
N LEU A 10 -32.03 -4.83 -7.58
CA LEU A 10 -31.88 -4.58 -6.14
C LEU A 10 -31.17 -5.74 -5.41
N ALA A 11 -31.44 -6.98 -5.79
CA ALA A 11 -30.74 -8.14 -5.23
C ALA A 11 -29.23 -8.13 -5.58
N ILE A 12 -28.90 -7.78 -6.83
CA ILE A 12 -27.50 -7.64 -7.28
C ILE A 12 -26.80 -6.52 -6.51
N LEU A 13 -27.47 -5.39 -6.25
CA LEU A 13 -26.94 -4.31 -5.42
C LEU A 13 -26.59 -4.79 -4.00
N ILE A 14 -27.47 -5.57 -3.36
CA ILE A 14 -27.22 -6.10 -2.01
C ILE A 14 -26.02 -7.05 -2.00
N ILE A 15 -25.89 -7.92 -3.01
CA ILE A 15 -24.75 -8.83 -3.14
C ILE A 15 -23.45 -8.04 -3.33
N GLY A 16 -23.44 -7.04 -4.22
CA GLY A 16 -22.27 -6.19 -4.44
C GLY A 16 -21.86 -5.42 -3.18
N ALA A 17 -22.83 -4.84 -2.46
CA ALA A 17 -22.58 -4.14 -1.20
C ALA A 17 -22.02 -5.07 -0.13
N SER A 18 -22.57 -6.28 0.00
CA SER A 18 -22.14 -7.27 1.00
C SER A 18 -20.71 -7.74 0.72
N LEU A 19 -20.39 -8.00 -0.55
CA LEU A 19 -19.04 -8.43 -0.96
C LEU A 19 -18.01 -7.32 -0.74
N LEU A 20 -18.35 -6.08 -1.11
CA LEU A 20 -17.50 -4.90 -0.89
C LEU A 20 -17.23 -4.69 0.61
N ALA A 21 -18.28 -4.70 1.43
CA ALA A 21 -18.17 -4.51 2.87
C ALA A 21 -17.34 -5.62 3.52
N TYR A 22 -17.57 -6.88 3.15
CA TYR A 22 -16.77 -8.01 3.64
C TYR A 22 -15.30 -7.86 3.26
N GLY A 23 -14.99 -7.50 2.02
CA GLY A 23 -13.61 -7.27 1.57
C GLY A 23 -12.92 -6.14 2.35
N PHE A 24 -13.63 -5.07 2.71
CA PHE A 24 -13.09 -4.01 3.58
C PHE A 24 -12.83 -4.49 5.00
N ILE A 25 -13.81 -5.16 5.62
CA ILE A 25 -13.66 -5.68 6.99
C ILE A 25 -12.46 -6.62 7.07
N TRP A 26 -12.35 -7.53 6.11
CA TRP A 26 -11.29 -8.52 6.12
C TRP A 26 -9.91 -7.91 5.88
N LYS A 27 -9.77 -7.00 4.91
CA LYS A 27 -8.50 -6.29 4.68
C LYS A 27 -8.08 -5.47 5.90
N ASN A 28 -9.02 -4.83 6.59
CA ASN A 28 -8.72 -4.11 7.83
C ASN A 28 -8.28 -5.05 8.95
N ASN A 29 -8.90 -6.23 9.08
CA ASN A 29 -8.46 -7.23 10.05
C ASN A 29 -7.04 -7.72 9.75
N LEU A 30 -6.71 -7.96 8.48
CA LEU A 30 -5.37 -8.37 8.05
C LEU A 30 -4.33 -7.27 8.28
N ALA A 31 -4.69 -6.01 8.02
CA ALA A 31 -3.82 -4.87 8.29
C ALA A 31 -3.53 -4.73 9.79
N GLY A 32 -4.51 -5.07 10.64
CA GLY A 32 -4.35 -5.08 12.09
C GLY A 32 -3.50 -6.22 12.66
N LEU A 33 -3.05 -7.18 11.83
CA LEU A 33 -2.14 -8.24 12.28
C LEU A 33 -0.70 -7.77 12.43
N ILE A 34 -0.36 -6.60 11.85
CA ILE A 34 0.94 -5.97 11.98
C ILE A 34 0.76 -4.70 12.80
N GLU A 35 1.25 -4.70 14.03
CA GLU A 35 1.28 -3.49 14.85
C GLU A 35 2.54 -2.70 14.52
N ALA A 36 2.39 -1.43 14.13
CA ALA A 36 3.50 -0.54 13.83
C ALA A 36 3.13 0.93 14.11
N GLU A 37 4.04 1.69 14.72
CA GLU A 37 3.80 3.10 15.11
C GLU A 37 4.29 4.11 14.05
N GLY A 38 5.13 3.66 13.11
CA GLY A 38 5.75 4.50 12.09
C GLY A 38 7.28 4.45 12.15
N TRP A 39 7.91 5.11 11.19
CA TRP A 39 9.34 5.15 11.06
C TRP A 39 9.94 6.28 11.87
N ASN A 40 11.01 5.99 12.62
CA ASN A 40 11.92 6.99 13.16
C ASN A 40 13.04 7.24 12.15
N THR A 41 13.07 8.44 11.58
CA THR A 41 13.83 8.75 10.37
C THR A 41 14.98 9.69 10.69
N THR A 42 16.21 9.31 10.31
CA THR A 42 17.37 10.21 10.28
C THR A 42 17.64 10.62 8.84
N TRP A 43 17.76 11.92 8.60
CA TRP A 43 17.98 12.51 7.29
C TRP A 43 19.45 12.84 7.09
N TYR A 44 19.92 12.65 5.87
CA TYR A 44 21.31 12.87 5.48
C TYR A 44 21.36 13.69 4.21
N ARG A 45 22.40 14.52 4.09
CA ARG A 45 22.84 15.01 2.79
C ARG A 45 23.42 13.84 1.99
N VAL A 46 23.13 13.77 0.70
CA VAL A 46 23.75 12.83 -0.25
C VAL A 46 24.81 13.59 -1.03
N ILE A 47 25.99 12.99 -1.20
CA ILE A 47 27.18 13.73 -1.70
C ILE A 47 27.62 13.32 -3.11
N ASP A 48 27.03 12.26 -3.67
CA ASP A 48 27.26 11.83 -5.04
C ASP A 48 26.05 11.05 -5.60
N SER A 49 26.09 10.79 -6.92
CA SER A 49 25.05 10.04 -7.63
C SER A 49 24.97 8.55 -7.28
N TYR A 50 25.83 8.05 -6.38
CA TYR A 50 25.79 6.67 -5.88
C TYR A 50 25.05 6.55 -4.55
N GLY A 51 24.42 7.63 -4.08
CA GLY A 51 23.71 7.64 -2.80
C GLY A 51 24.65 7.65 -1.60
N THR A 52 25.88 8.14 -1.73
CA THR A 52 26.81 8.19 -0.59
C THR A 52 26.28 9.16 0.48
N TRP A 53 26.16 8.67 1.71
CA TRP A 53 25.78 9.48 2.86
C TRP A 53 26.84 10.51 3.23
N GLY A 54 26.40 11.75 3.40
CA GLY A 54 27.14 12.85 3.96
C GLY A 54 26.75 13.12 5.42
N GLU A 55 26.65 14.40 5.76
CA GLU A 55 26.29 14.84 7.10
C GLU A 55 24.82 14.57 7.44
N VAL A 56 24.52 14.38 8.72
CA VAL A 56 23.15 14.31 9.23
C VAL A 56 22.54 15.71 9.18
N ILE A 57 21.40 15.85 8.51
CA ILE A 57 20.69 17.12 8.34
C ILE A 57 19.44 17.22 9.26
N GLY A 58 19.05 16.11 9.89
CA GLY A 58 18.12 16.11 11.03
C GLY A 58 17.32 14.83 11.15
N SER A 59 16.13 14.93 11.76
CA SER A 59 15.30 13.76 12.10
C SER A 59 13.82 14.10 12.05
N SER A 60 13.00 13.12 11.68
CA SER A 60 11.53 13.21 11.73
C SER A 60 10.90 11.82 11.85
N THR A 61 9.59 11.74 11.68
CA THR A 61 8.88 10.45 11.57
C THR A 61 8.15 10.35 10.23
N LEU A 62 8.05 9.13 9.70
CA LEU A 62 7.17 8.81 8.56
C LEU A 62 6.08 7.83 9.00
N PRO A 63 4.89 7.84 8.37
CA PRO A 63 3.85 6.87 8.68
C PRO A 63 4.32 5.44 8.37
N ALA A 64 3.81 4.45 9.09
CA ALA A 64 4.21 3.04 8.94
C ALA A 64 4.11 2.53 7.49
N THR A 65 3.10 3.02 6.75
CA THR A 65 2.98 2.86 5.30
C THR A 65 2.73 4.21 4.64
N PHE A 66 3.22 4.36 3.41
CA PHE A 66 2.98 5.52 2.57
C PHE A 66 2.95 5.10 1.10
N GLY A 67 1.88 5.51 0.40
CA GLY A 67 1.81 5.34 -1.05
C GLY A 67 2.83 6.21 -1.78
N ARG A 68 2.89 6.10 -3.11
CA ARG A 68 3.74 6.96 -3.94
C ARG A 68 3.52 8.42 -3.59
N THR A 69 4.55 9.04 -3.03
CA THR A 69 4.54 10.44 -2.62
C THR A 69 5.89 11.06 -2.89
N THR A 70 5.90 12.36 -3.11
CA THR A 70 7.11 13.16 -3.00
C THR A 70 7.62 13.12 -1.56
N ILE A 71 8.90 12.83 -1.39
CA ILE A 71 9.59 12.82 -0.11
C ILE A 71 10.15 14.20 0.13
N ILE A 72 9.75 14.85 1.23
CA ILE A 72 10.16 16.22 1.53
C ILE A 72 10.67 16.25 2.96
N TYR A 73 11.85 16.84 3.15
CA TYR A 73 12.37 17.18 4.46
C TYR A 73 12.72 18.67 4.50
N GLU A 74 11.91 19.46 5.20
CA GLU A 74 12.02 20.93 5.20
C GLU A 74 12.09 21.49 3.76
N ASP A 75 13.16 22.19 3.41
CA ASP A 75 13.40 22.75 2.08
C ASP A 75 14.30 21.86 1.19
N TRP A 76 14.62 20.63 1.64
CA TRP A 76 15.40 19.67 0.86
C TRP A 76 14.53 18.94 -0.15
N SER A 77 14.91 19.01 -1.42
CA SER A 77 14.28 18.30 -2.53
C SER A 77 15.24 17.52 -3.41
N GLU A 78 16.55 17.71 -3.22
CA GLU A 78 17.64 17.14 -4.03
C GLU A 78 18.82 16.83 -3.12
N GLU A 79 19.71 15.91 -3.52
CA GLU A 79 20.93 15.56 -2.79
C GLU A 79 20.67 15.22 -1.31
N PHE A 80 19.62 14.45 -1.05
CA PHE A 80 19.19 14.11 0.31
C PHE A 80 18.66 12.69 0.37
N GLY A 81 18.57 12.14 1.58
CA GLY A 81 17.96 10.84 1.78
C GLY A 81 17.79 10.55 3.25
N PHE A 82 17.35 9.34 3.55
CA PHE A 82 17.15 8.92 4.92
C PHE A 82 17.55 7.47 5.18
N ARG A 83 17.85 7.22 6.46
CA ARG A 83 17.80 5.91 7.09
C ARG A 83 16.72 5.95 8.16
N ALA A 84 15.74 5.07 8.05
CA ALA A 84 14.60 5.04 8.94
C ALA A 84 14.44 3.65 9.58
N ILE A 85 14.08 3.62 10.86
CA ILE A 85 13.90 2.39 11.63
C ILE A 85 12.46 2.32 12.13
N MET A 86 11.84 1.16 11.99
CA MET A 86 10.50 0.88 12.51
C MET A 86 10.49 -0.53 13.10
N ASP A 87 9.94 -0.67 14.30
CA ASP A 87 9.60 -1.98 14.83
C ASP A 87 8.17 -2.35 14.43
N ILE A 88 7.99 -3.60 14.02
CA ILE A 88 6.68 -4.21 13.82
C ILE A 88 6.49 -5.34 14.83
N TYR A 89 5.26 -5.56 15.29
CA TYR A 89 4.92 -6.68 16.15
C TYR A 89 3.87 -7.59 15.49
N LEU A 90 4.09 -8.90 15.62
CA LEU A 90 3.22 -9.97 15.14
C LEU A 90 2.78 -10.85 16.31
N GLU A 91 1.47 -11.09 16.45
CA GLU A 91 0.94 -11.95 17.52
C GLU A 91 1.30 -13.44 17.33
N LYS A 92 1.58 -13.85 16.10
CA LYS A 92 1.89 -15.23 15.70
C LYS A 92 2.82 -15.22 14.47
N ASP A 93 3.33 -16.38 14.10
CA ASP A 93 4.13 -16.55 12.89
C ASP A 93 3.31 -16.15 11.65
N GLU A 94 3.86 -15.30 10.79
CA GLU A 94 3.21 -14.80 9.58
C GLU A 94 4.21 -14.69 8.41
N THR A 95 3.70 -14.81 7.19
CA THR A 95 4.45 -14.37 6.00
C THR A 95 4.06 -12.92 5.72
N VAL A 96 5.02 -12.00 5.80
CA VAL A 96 4.79 -10.58 5.51
C VAL A 96 5.29 -10.26 4.10
N VAL A 97 4.45 -9.58 3.34
CA VAL A 97 4.76 -9.03 2.01
C VAL A 97 5.21 -7.59 2.19
N PHE A 98 6.38 -7.26 1.68
CA PHE A 98 6.89 -5.90 1.60
C PHE A 98 6.91 -5.42 0.15
N GLN A 99 6.51 -4.17 -0.07
CA GLN A 99 6.59 -3.53 -1.37
C GLN A 99 7.17 -2.12 -1.23
N THR A 100 8.20 -1.84 -2.02
CA THR A 100 8.88 -0.55 -2.08
C THR A 100 8.79 0.03 -3.48
N GLY A 101 8.86 1.36 -3.57
CA GLY A 101 9.12 2.03 -4.83
C GLY A 101 9.90 3.32 -4.58
N SER A 102 10.77 3.70 -5.50
CA SER A 102 11.62 4.88 -5.33
C SER A 102 12.10 5.51 -6.63
N ASP A 103 12.34 6.81 -6.52
CA ASP A 103 13.09 7.74 -7.37
C ASP A 103 13.93 8.58 -6.39
N ASP A 104 15.24 8.41 -6.22
CA ASP A 104 16.13 7.41 -6.85
C ASP A 104 16.15 6.05 -6.12
N GLY A 105 17.10 5.83 -5.21
CA GLY A 105 17.47 4.51 -4.70
C GLY A 105 16.75 4.15 -3.40
N ILE A 106 16.53 2.84 -3.18
CA ILE A 106 15.91 2.32 -1.95
C ILE A 106 16.50 0.98 -1.53
N MET A 107 16.63 0.76 -0.23
CA MET A 107 16.95 -0.54 0.36
C MET A 107 16.04 -0.81 1.55
N LEU A 108 15.65 -2.07 1.72
CA LEU A 108 14.89 -2.52 2.89
C LEU A 108 15.65 -3.66 3.56
N TYR A 109 15.83 -3.53 4.87
CA TYR A 109 16.32 -4.60 5.73
C TYR A 109 15.22 -5.05 6.69
N VAL A 110 15.19 -6.36 6.96
CA VAL A 110 14.30 -7.00 7.94
C VAL A 110 15.18 -7.79 8.89
N ASP A 111 15.17 -7.47 10.18
CA ASP A 111 16.06 -8.03 11.20
C ASP A 111 17.56 -7.98 10.82
N GLY A 112 17.94 -6.94 10.08
CA GLY A 112 19.30 -6.74 9.57
C GLY A 112 19.65 -7.51 8.28
N GLU A 113 18.74 -8.33 7.74
CA GLU A 113 18.90 -8.96 6.42
C GLU A 113 18.39 -8.04 5.32
N LEU A 114 19.21 -7.83 4.28
CA LEU A 114 18.86 -7.02 3.11
C LEU A 114 17.89 -7.78 2.19
N VAL A 115 16.63 -7.34 2.13
CA VAL A 115 15.57 -8.00 1.35
C VAL A 115 15.21 -7.27 0.05
N VAL A 116 15.42 -5.94 0.00
CA VAL A 116 15.32 -5.14 -1.23
C VAL A 116 16.60 -4.37 -1.42
N ASN A 117 17.22 -4.47 -2.60
CA ASN A 117 18.44 -3.76 -2.95
C ASN A 117 18.32 -3.07 -4.31
N SER A 118 17.71 -1.89 -4.30
CA SER A 118 17.56 -1.03 -5.47
C SER A 118 18.30 0.29 -5.25
N TRP A 119 19.55 0.21 -4.79
CA TRP A 119 20.41 1.35 -4.50
C TRP A 119 21.10 1.89 -5.76
N VAL A 120 20.31 2.45 -6.67
CA VAL A 120 20.77 2.93 -7.97
C VAL A 120 20.01 4.20 -8.38
N LEU A 121 20.65 5.03 -9.21
CA LEU A 121 20.03 6.20 -9.85
C LEU A 121 18.95 5.72 -10.83
N ARG A 122 17.70 6.13 -10.64
CA ARG A 122 16.56 5.67 -11.46
C ARG A 122 15.34 6.57 -11.22
N GLY A 123 14.49 6.69 -12.24
CA GLY A 123 13.14 7.21 -12.05
C GLY A 123 12.24 6.28 -11.22
N TYR A 124 11.11 6.80 -10.73
CA TYR A 124 10.19 6.05 -9.87
C TYR A 124 9.87 4.66 -10.43
N THR A 125 10.31 3.64 -9.71
CA THR A 125 10.08 2.25 -10.06
C THR A 125 9.58 1.49 -8.84
N LEU A 126 8.48 0.76 -9.01
CA LEU A 126 7.99 -0.18 -7.99
C LEU A 126 8.81 -1.46 -8.07
N ASP A 127 9.45 -1.85 -6.96
CA ASP A 127 10.20 -3.10 -6.88
C ASP A 127 9.24 -4.31 -6.80
N PRO A 128 9.66 -5.50 -7.25
CA PRO A 128 8.90 -6.72 -7.04
C PRO A 128 8.63 -6.93 -5.53
N PRO A 129 7.40 -7.31 -5.14
CA PRO A 129 7.10 -7.56 -3.74
C PRO A 129 7.96 -8.71 -3.20
N VAL A 130 8.44 -8.56 -1.97
CA VAL A 130 9.26 -9.57 -1.28
C VAL A 130 8.47 -10.17 -0.14
N LYS A 131 8.50 -11.50 -0.01
CA LYS A 131 7.83 -12.23 1.05
C LYS A 131 8.85 -12.72 2.07
N VAL A 132 8.64 -12.42 3.34
CA VAL A 132 9.51 -12.81 4.44
C VAL A 132 8.68 -13.54 5.49
N ASN A 133 9.13 -14.72 5.91
CA ASN A 133 8.50 -15.45 7.01
C ASN A 133 9.06 -14.92 8.32
N LEU A 134 8.19 -14.36 9.16
CA LEU A 134 8.51 -13.77 10.44
C LEU A 134 7.81 -14.57 11.54
N SER A 135 8.52 -14.79 12.65
CA SER A 135 7.95 -15.45 13.82
C SER A 135 7.02 -14.51 14.60
N ALA A 136 6.26 -15.05 15.54
CA ALA A 136 5.62 -14.23 16.56
C ALA A 136 6.65 -13.36 17.31
N GLY A 137 6.33 -12.10 17.55
CA GLY A 137 7.18 -11.16 18.28
C GLY A 137 7.49 -9.88 17.51
N THR A 138 8.50 -9.16 18.01
CA THR A 138 8.97 -7.89 17.43
C THR A 138 10.05 -8.14 16.39
N HIS A 139 9.91 -7.48 15.25
CA HIS A 139 10.88 -7.47 14.15
C HIS A 139 11.26 -6.03 13.81
N THR A 140 12.54 -5.80 13.52
CA THR A 140 13.03 -4.46 13.19
C THR A 140 13.18 -4.32 11.69
N LEU A 141 12.51 -3.31 11.13
CA LEU A 141 12.66 -2.90 9.75
C LEU A 141 13.59 -1.69 9.67
N GLU A 142 14.40 -1.66 8.60
CA GLU A 142 15.25 -0.51 8.30
C GLU A 142 15.14 -0.14 6.82
N LEU A 143 14.69 1.07 6.53
CA LEU A 143 14.45 1.57 5.17
C LEU A 143 15.44 2.69 4.85
N TRP A 144 16.15 2.53 3.74
CA TRP A 144 17.08 3.52 3.23
C TRP A 144 16.55 4.06 1.93
N TYR A 145 16.63 5.38 1.73
CA TYR A 145 16.23 6.04 0.50
C TYR A 145 17.18 7.17 0.17
N TYR A 146 17.50 7.40 -1.09
CA TYR A 146 18.21 8.62 -1.51
C TYR A 146 17.60 9.22 -2.77
N GLU A 147 17.75 10.53 -2.86
CA GLU A 147 17.56 11.36 -4.05
C GLU A 147 18.88 12.02 -4.42
N TRP A 148 19.26 11.94 -5.69
CA TRP A 148 20.36 12.75 -6.20
C TRP A 148 19.83 14.02 -6.90
N HIS A 149 19.15 13.87 -8.04
CA HIS A 149 18.60 14.97 -8.84
C HIS A 149 17.32 14.55 -9.59
N GLY A 150 16.27 15.36 -9.52
CA GLY A 150 15.07 15.20 -10.34
C GLY A 150 13.78 15.08 -9.54
N ALA A 151 13.12 13.93 -9.64
CA ALA A 151 11.87 13.67 -8.94
C ALA A 151 12.16 12.79 -7.73
N ASN A 152 11.75 13.24 -6.56
CA ASN A 152 12.10 12.62 -5.28
C ASN A 152 10.90 11.86 -4.70
N GLU A 153 10.55 10.73 -5.30
CA GLU A 153 9.34 9.97 -4.96
C GLU A 153 9.68 8.65 -4.26
N ALA A 154 8.93 8.28 -3.22
CA ALA A 154 9.03 6.93 -2.66
C ALA A 154 7.67 6.39 -2.20
N SER A 155 7.63 5.08 -1.98
CA SER A 155 6.51 4.35 -1.38
C SER A 155 7.01 3.17 -0.56
N PHE A 156 6.27 2.85 0.50
CA PHE A 156 6.45 1.65 1.29
C PHE A 156 5.07 1.13 1.73
N ASP A 157 4.83 -0.15 1.46
CA ASP A 157 3.66 -0.88 1.96
C ASP A 157 4.11 -2.22 2.55
N MET A 158 3.35 -2.69 3.54
CA MET A 158 3.49 -4.03 4.09
C MET A 158 2.13 -4.61 4.46
N HIS A 159 1.99 -5.92 4.30
CA HIS A 159 0.78 -6.64 4.70
C HIS A 159 1.06 -8.13 4.88
N VAL A 160 0.23 -8.83 5.65
CA VAL A 160 0.32 -10.30 5.77
C VAL A 160 -0.14 -10.98 4.47
N ASP A 161 0.59 -12.00 4.04
CA ASP A 161 0.32 -12.85 2.86
C ASP A 161 -0.80 -13.87 3.10
N ASP A 162 -1.82 -13.51 3.89
CA ASP A 162 -3.00 -14.35 4.14
C ASP A 162 -4.21 -13.75 3.42
N GLN A 163 -4.37 -14.16 2.16
CA GLN A 163 -5.55 -13.82 1.35
C GLN A 163 -5.80 -12.31 1.17
N TRP A 164 -4.77 -11.47 1.39
CA TRP A 164 -4.83 -10.01 1.14
C TRP A 164 -5.27 -9.67 -0.29
N ASP A 165 -4.77 -10.43 -1.27
CA ASP A 165 -5.18 -10.31 -2.67
C ASP A 165 -6.64 -10.71 -2.89
N MET A 166 -7.14 -11.71 -2.14
CA MET A 166 -8.54 -12.11 -2.20
C MET A 166 -9.44 -11.03 -1.57
N ALA A 167 -9.05 -10.47 -0.42
CA ALA A 167 -9.77 -9.36 0.20
C ALA A 167 -9.83 -8.13 -0.74
N SER A 168 -8.71 -7.81 -1.39
CA SER A 168 -8.64 -6.75 -2.41
C SER A 168 -9.52 -7.07 -3.63
N THR A 169 -9.51 -8.33 -4.09
CA THR A 169 -10.38 -8.79 -5.19
C THR A 169 -11.86 -8.66 -4.83
N MET A 170 -12.25 -8.95 -3.58
CA MET A 170 -13.63 -8.80 -3.10
C MET A 170 -14.06 -7.33 -3.08
N GLN A 171 -13.17 -6.39 -2.75
CA GLN A 171 -13.44 -4.95 -2.84
C GLN A 171 -13.69 -4.53 -4.30
N THR A 172 -12.80 -4.90 -5.22
CA THR A 172 -12.96 -4.56 -6.64
C THR A 172 -14.19 -5.22 -7.27
N ALA A 173 -14.41 -6.52 -7.02
CA ALA A 173 -15.55 -7.26 -7.53
C ALA A 173 -16.87 -6.74 -6.94
N GLY A 174 -16.91 -6.45 -5.63
CA GLY A 174 -18.07 -5.86 -4.96
C GLY A 174 -18.47 -4.52 -5.57
N GLY A 175 -17.49 -3.64 -5.81
CA GLY A 175 -17.69 -2.37 -6.51
C GLY A 175 -18.23 -2.56 -7.94
N GLY A 176 -17.69 -3.51 -8.70
CA GLY A 176 -18.17 -3.85 -10.04
C GLY A 176 -19.62 -4.38 -10.06
N ILE A 177 -19.97 -5.25 -9.12
CA ILE A 177 -21.32 -5.82 -8.99
C ILE A 177 -22.33 -4.71 -8.61
N LEU A 178 -21.95 -3.78 -7.74
CA LEU A 178 -22.78 -2.61 -7.42
C LEU A 178 -23.11 -1.78 -8.66
N PHE A 179 -22.12 -1.51 -9.51
CA PHE A 179 -22.32 -0.75 -10.74
C PHE A 179 -23.32 -1.45 -11.68
N ILE A 180 -23.18 -2.77 -11.86
CA ILE A 180 -24.11 -3.57 -12.68
C ILE A 180 -25.53 -3.54 -12.09
N GLY A 181 -25.66 -3.73 -10.78
CA GLY A 181 -26.96 -3.69 -10.08
C GLY A 181 -27.66 -2.33 -10.23
N ALA A 182 -26.91 -1.22 -10.20
CA ALA A 182 -27.44 0.12 -10.41
C ALA A 182 -27.99 0.31 -11.83
N ILE A 183 -27.24 -0.13 -12.86
CA ILE A 183 -27.67 -0.08 -14.27
C ILE A 183 -28.97 -0.88 -14.47
N VAL A 184 -29.03 -2.12 -13.98
CA VAL A 184 -30.22 -2.99 -14.14
C VAL A 184 -31.44 -2.38 -13.44
N SER A 185 -31.24 -1.80 -12.26
CA SER A 185 -32.31 -1.12 -11.51
C SER A 185 -32.83 0.12 -12.26
N ILE A 186 -31.93 0.95 -12.81
CA ILE A 186 -32.28 2.13 -13.60
C ILE A 186 -33.03 1.74 -14.89
N ILE A 187 -32.56 0.71 -15.60
CA ILE A 187 -33.25 0.18 -16.80
C ILE A 187 -34.67 -0.30 -16.43
N GLY A 188 -34.81 -1.01 -15.31
CA GLY A 188 -36.12 -1.45 -14.79
C GLY A 188 -37.06 -0.31 -14.43
N LEU A 189 -36.53 0.87 -14.07
CA LEU A 189 -37.29 2.09 -13.79
C LEU A 189 -37.69 2.85 -15.08
N ILE A 190 -36.82 2.87 -16.10
CA ILE A 190 -37.02 3.66 -17.33
C ILE A 190 -37.88 2.93 -18.37
N LEU A 191 -37.78 1.60 -18.47
CA LEU A 191 -38.56 0.82 -19.43
C LEU A 191 -40.04 0.73 -19.00
N LYS A 192 -40.86 1.67 -19.49
CA LYS A 192 -42.33 1.51 -19.48
C LYS A 192 -42.74 0.49 -20.55
N PRO A 193 -43.58 -0.51 -20.24
CA PRO A 193 -44.13 -1.39 -21.25
C PRO A 193 -45.03 -0.56 -22.18
N LYS A 194 -44.95 -0.85 -23.48
CA LYS A 194 -46.00 -0.41 -24.40
C LYS A 194 -47.30 -1.10 -23.99
N VAL A 195 -48.27 -0.33 -23.50
CA VAL A 195 -49.65 -0.78 -23.34
C VAL A 195 -50.15 -1.09 -24.75
N ARG A 196 -50.49 -2.36 -25.01
CA ARG A 196 -51.30 -2.78 -26.16
C ARG A 196 -52.73 -2.95 -25.68
#